data_AF-A5BTL8-F1
#
_entry.id   AF-A5BTL8-F1
#
_cell.length_a   1.000
_cell.length_b   1.000
_cell.length_c   1.000
_cell.angle_alpha   90.00
_cell.angle_beta   90.00
_cell.angle_gamma   90.00
#
_symmetry.space_group_name_H-M   'P 1'
#
loop_
_entity.id
_entity.type
_entity.pdbx_description
1 polymer ?
#
loop_
_entity_poly.entity_id
_entity_poly.type
_entity_poly.pdbx_seq_one_letter_code
_entity_poly.pdbx_strand_id
1 'polypeptide(L)'
;MDSATSQRLSISLAATLSLILIHLTLVNSFTEIPTAYEVLEDYNFPVGLLPEEVVTGYKLNHRTGEFSAYLNDSCSVYEGGYRLKYEPTIKGYISNGKISSLEGVSVMFFHKWRKIVEILRRDNHIHFSAGVARDSSRAHRHRRRWLMGTPRMPSVVSFPVVTVPNGIGFILGIAQIVLYAIYWKSKASQNLSDELADERQHKLLIHENSEEYRFNIE
;
A
#
# COMPACT_ATOMS: atom_id res chain seq x y z
N MET A 1 -62.33 -58.57 -7.26
CA MET A 1 -63.03 -57.33 -6.87
C MET A 1 -61.99 -56.28 -6.43
N ASP A 2 -60.88 -56.14 -7.18
CA ASP A 2 -59.62 -55.64 -6.58
C ASP A 2 -58.94 -54.52 -7.39
N SER A 3 -59.56 -54.06 -8.48
CA SER A 3 -59.01 -52.99 -9.33
C SER A 3 -59.09 -51.61 -8.69
N ALA A 4 -60.15 -51.34 -7.92
CA ALA A 4 -60.38 -50.02 -7.31
C ALA A 4 -59.48 -49.74 -6.09
N THR A 5 -59.06 -50.79 -5.38
CA THR A 5 -58.14 -50.69 -4.24
C THR A 5 -56.70 -50.47 -4.69
N SER A 6 -56.26 -51.15 -5.76
CA SER A 6 -54.90 -50.98 -6.32
C SER A 6 -54.66 -49.56 -6.87
N GLN A 7 -55.66 -48.99 -7.56
CA GLN A 7 -55.58 -47.60 -8.05
C GLN A 7 -55.47 -46.58 -6.91
N ARG A 8 -56.26 -46.74 -5.84
CA ARG A 8 -56.21 -45.83 -4.67
C ARG A 8 -54.85 -45.86 -3.97
N LEU A 9 -54.21 -47.03 -3.89
CA LEU A 9 -52.86 -47.17 -3.34
C LEU A 9 -51.81 -46.47 -4.22
N SER A 10 -51.91 -46.61 -5.55
CA SER A 10 -50.98 -45.98 -6.49
C SER A 10 -51.06 -44.44 -6.47
N ILE A 11 -52.27 -43.87 -6.36
CA ILE A 11 -52.48 -42.41 -6.27
C ILE A 11 -51.93 -41.87 -4.94
N SER A 12 -52.14 -42.61 -3.84
CA SER A 12 -51.61 -42.25 -2.53
C SER A 12 -50.08 -42.22 -2.52
N LEU A 13 -49.44 -43.23 -3.11
CA LEU A 13 -47.98 -43.33 -3.20
C LEU A 13 -47.37 -42.21 -4.08
N ALA A 14 -48.04 -41.87 -5.18
CA ALA A 14 -47.59 -40.79 -6.07
C ALA A 14 -47.72 -39.41 -5.40
N ALA A 15 -48.78 -39.19 -4.61
CA ALA A 15 -48.98 -37.94 -3.87
C ALA A 15 -47.92 -37.74 -2.79
N THR A 16 -47.55 -38.79 -2.04
CA THR A 16 -46.50 -38.71 -1.02
C THR A 16 -45.11 -38.51 -1.64
N LEU A 17 -44.80 -39.19 -2.75
CA LEU A 17 -43.57 -38.97 -3.52
C LEU A 17 -43.46 -37.53 -4.03
N SER A 18 -44.56 -36.97 -4.54
CA SER A 18 -44.61 -35.59 -5.02
C SER A 18 -44.38 -34.58 -3.88
N LEU A 19 -45.02 -34.79 -2.73
CA LEU A 19 -44.79 -33.99 -1.51
C LEU A 19 -43.34 -34.07 -1.04
N ILE A 20 -42.73 -35.26 -1.05
CA ILE A 20 -41.32 -35.46 -0.70
C ILE A 20 -40.41 -34.70 -1.66
N LEU A 21 -40.69 -34.75 -2.97
CA LEU A 21 -39.91 -34.04 -3.99
C LEU A 21 -39.98 -32.51 -3.81
N ILE A 22 -41.18 -31.98 -3.51
CA ILE A 22 -41.39 -30.56 -3.22
C ILE A 22 -40.63 -30.14 -1.96
N HIS A 23 -40.72 -30.94 -0.89
CA HIS A 23 -39.95 -30.69 0.33
C HIS A 23 -38.45 -30.71 0.06
N LEU A 24 -37.94 -31.66 -0.74
CA LEU A 24 -36.51 -31.77 -1.07
C LEU A 24 -36.00 -30.54 -1.84
N THR A 25 -36.80 -29.99 -2.76
CA THR A 25 -36.45 -28.76 -3.48
C THR A 25 -36.46 -27.50 -2.61
N LEU A 26 -37.36 -27.42 -1.62
CA LEU A 26 -37.47 -26.26 -0.71
C LEU A 26 -36.36 -26.24 0.34
N VAL A 27 -35.87 -27.41 0.76
CA VAL A 27 -34.72 -27.50 1.69
C VAL A 27 -33.43 -27.07 0.99
N ASN A 28 -33.32 -27.15 -0.34
CA ASN A 28 -32.11 -26.76 -1.05
C ASN A 28 -32.01 -25.26 -1.36
N SER A 29 -33.04 -24.47 -1.05
CA SER A 29 -32.97 -23.00 -1.02
C SER A 29 -32.59 -22.49 0.36
N PHE A 30 -31.61 -23.12 1.00
CA PHE A 30 -30.83 -22.37 1.98
C PHE A 30 -30.08 -21.31 1.19
N THR A 31 -30.42 -20.05 1.45
CA THR A 31 -29.59 -18.92 1.07
C THR A 31 -28.25 -19.11 1.77
N GLU A 32 -27.33 -19.85 1.16
CA GLU A 32 -25.94 -19.88 1.58
C GLU A 32 -25.50 -18.42 1.61
N ILE A 33 -25.14 -17.96 2.82
CA ILE A 33 -24.64 -16.61 2.99
C ILE A 33 -23.32 -16.61 2.24
N PRO A 34 -23.20 -15.82 1.14
CA PRO A 34 -22.04 -15.95 0.29
C PRO A 34 -20.79 -15.61 1.09
N THR A 35 -19.70 -16.31 0.83
CA THR A 35 -18.46 -16.05 1.55
C THR A 35 -17.88 -14.70 1.11
N ALA A 36 -16.94 -14.15 1.89
CA ALA A 36 -16.26 -12.92 1.49
C ALA A 36 -15.57 -13.07 0.12
N TYR A 37 -15.10 -14.28 -0.21
CA TYR A 37 -14.43 -14.59 -1.48
C TYR A 37 -15.42 -14.62 -2.66
N GLU A 38 -16.60 -15.22 -2.47
CA GLU A 38 -17.68 -15.21 -3.48
C GLU A 38 -18.18 -13.79 -3.74
N VAL A 39 -18.31 -12.97 -2.70
CA VAL A 39 -18.65 -11.56 -2.84
C VAL A 39 -17.57 -10.80 -3.61
N LEU A 40 -16.29 -11.15 -3.47
CA LEU A 40 -15.23 -10.56 -4.29
C LEU A 40 -15.36 -10.99 -5.75
N GLU A 41 -15.69 -12.26 -6.00
CA GLU A 41 -15.91 -12.81 -7.34
C GLU A 41 -17.07 -12.14 -8.08
N ASP A 42 -18.19 -11.88 -7.39
CA ASP A 42 -19.34 -11.15 -7.93
C ASP A 42 -18.97 -9.74 -8.43
N TYR A 43 -17.94 -9.14 -7.83
CA TYR A 43 -17.38 -7.85 -8.22
C TYR A 43 -16.12 -8.00 -9.08
N ASN A 44 -15.97 -9.14 -9.75
CA ASN A 44 -14.92 -9.46 -10.71
C ASN A 44 -13.50 -9.52 -10.11
N PHE A 45 -13.34 -9.98 -8.87
CA PHE A 45 -12.03 -10.24 -8.27
C PHE A 45 -11.73 -11.75 -8.18
N PRO A 46 -10.44 -12.15 -8.24
CA PRO A 46 -10.07 -13.54 -8.01
C PRO A 46 -10.19 -13.88 -6.51
N VAL A 47 -10.45 -15.16 -6.22
CA VAL A 47 -10.67 -15.68 -4.86
C VAL A 47 -9.44 -15.58 -3.92
N GLY A 48 -8.25 -15.24 -4.43
CA GLY A 48 -7.00 -15.10 -3.65
C GLY A 48 -6.64 -13.68 -3.20
N LEU A 49 -7.54 -12.70 -3.30
CA LEU A 49 -7.21 -11.31 -2.92
C LEU A 49 -7.06 -11.12 -1.40
N LEU A 50 -7.80 -11.92 -0.64
CA LEU A 50 -7.74 -11.97 0.82
C LEU A 50 -6.99 -13.24 1.25
N PRO A 51 -6.27 -13.20 2.39
CA PRO A 51 -5.58 -14.37 2.90
C PRO A 51 -6.59 -15.48 3.19
N GLU A 52 -6.36 -16.63 2.57
CA GLU A 52 -7.20 -17.82 2.73
C GLU A 52 -7.25 -18.23 4.22
N GLU A 53 -8.38 -18.80 4.63
CA GLU A 53 -8.60 -19.42 5.96
C GLU A 53 -8.64 -18.49 7.19
N VAL A 54 -8.33 -17.19 7.09
CA VAL A 54 -8.30 -16.27 8.25
C VAL A 54 -9.55 -15.37 8.38
N VAL A 55 -10.34 -15.26 7.31
CA VAL A 55 -11.50 -14.36 7.27
C VAL A 55 -12.65 -14.93 8.10
N THR A 56 -13.01 -14.24 9.17
CA THR A 56 -14.10 -14.60 10.09
C THR A 56 -15.48 -14.14 9.59
N GLY A 57 -15.52 -13.13 8.73
CA GLY A 57 -16.76 -12.62 8.16
C GLY A 57 -16.57 -11.32 7.37
N TYR A 58 -17.66 -10.82 6.80
CA TYR A 58 -17.67 -9.58 6.03
C TYR A 58 -18.95 -8.77 6.24
N LYS A 59 -18.91 -7.51 5.83
CA LYS A 59 -20.07 -6.65 5.65
C LYS A 59 -19.99 -6.00 4.28
N LEU A 60 -21.10 -6.04 3.55
CA LEU A 60 -21.23 -5.36 2.27
C LEU A 60 -22.54 -4.55 2.26
N ASN A 61 -22.42 -3.28 1.88
CA ASN A 61 -23.57 -2.46 1.55
C ASN A 61 -23.67 -2.33 0.02
N HIS A 62 -24.58 -3.09 -0.59
CA HIS A 62 -24.76 -3.09 -2.05
C HIS A 62 -25.19 -1.73 -2.63
N ARG A 63 -25.73 -0.81 -1.81
CA ARG A 63 -26.14 0.53 -2.28
C ARG A 63 -24.96 1.50 -2.34
N THR A 64 -24.08 1.46 -1.35
CA THR A 64 -22.93 2.39 -1.27
C THR A 64 -21.64 1.78 -1.82
N GLY A 65 -21.57 0.46 -1.94
CA GLY A 65 -20.34 -0.28 -2.21
C GLY A 65 -19.42 -0.39 -0.99
N GLU A 66 -19.85 0.02 0.21
CA GLU A 66 -19.01 -0.09 1.41
C GLU A 66 -18.78 -1.57 1.76
N PHE A 67 -17.52 -1.98 1.77
CA PHE A 67 -17.07 -3.34 2.05
C PHE A 67 -16.15 -3.36 3.26
N SER A 68 -16.34 -4.34 4.14
CA SER A 68 -15.44 -4.62 5.25
C SER A 68 -15.25 -6.12 5.41
N ALA A 69 -14.01 -6.58 5.52
CA ALA A 69 -13.68 -7.96 5.86
C ALA A 69 -12.99 -8.01 7.23
N TYR A 70 -13.34 -9.01 8.03
CA TYR A 70 -12.83 -9.22 9.38
C TYR A 70 -11.98 -10.48 9.40
N LEU A 71 -10.79 -10.35 9.95
CA LEU A 71 -9.82 -11.41 10.14
C LEU A 71 -9.67 -11.64 11.65
N ASN A 72 -9.36 -12.86 12.04
CA ASN A 72 -9.10 -13.17 13.46
C ASN A 72 -7.91 -12.36 14.00
N ASP A 73 -6.85 -12.27 13.20
CA ASP A 73 -5.58 -11.62 13.57
C ASP A 73 -4.94 -10.95 12.36
N SER A 74 -3.96 -10.07 12.62
CA SER A 74 -3.11 -9.54 11.57
C SER A 74 -2.18 -10.62 11.02
N CYS A 75 -2.07 -10.76 9.71
CA CYS A 75 -1.17 -11.72 9.06
C CYS A 75 -0.24 -11.05 8.05
N SER A 76 0.78 -11.78 7.60
CA SER A 76 1.68 -11.32 6.53
C SER A 76 1.97 -12.45 5.57
N VAL A 77 1.80 -12.18 4.28
CA VAL A 77 1.92 -13.16 3.19
C VAL A 77 2.98 -12.67 2.20
N TYR A 78 3.70 -13.61 1.59
CA TYR A 78 4.61 -13.33 0.48
C TYR A 78 3.93 -13.71 -0.82
N GLU A 79 3.64 -12.73 -1.67
CA GLU A 79 2.94 -12.93 -2.94
C GLU A 79 3.60 -12.09 -4.04
N GLY A 80 3.86 -12.66 -5.22
CA GLY A 80 4.46 -11.94 -6.35
C GLY A 80 5.80 -11.24 -6.05
N GLY A 81 6.59 -11.76 -5.11
CA GLY A 81 7.86 -11.16 -4.67
C GLY A 81 7.72 -10.02 -3.66
N TYR A 82 6.49 -9.67 -3.26
CA TYR A 82 6.20 -8.63 -2.28
C TYR A 82 5.75 -9.24 -0.96
N ARG A 83 6.12 -8.59 0.16
CA ARG A 83 5.57 -8.92 1.48
C ARG A 83 4.35 -8.04 1.72
N LEU A 84 3.17 -8.66 1.75
CA LEU A 84 1.90 -8.05 2.12
C LEU A 84 1.64 -8.25 3.61
N LYS A 85 1.01 -7.27 4.23
CA LYS A 85 0.53 -7.30 5.61
C LYS A 85 -0.94 -6.93 5.62
N TYR A 86 -1.73 -7.77 6.26
CA TYR A 86 -3.15 -7.57 6.48
C TYR A 86 -3.40 -7.27 7.96
N GLU A 87 -4.19 -6.24 8.23
CA GLU A 87 -4.72 -5.92 9.56
C GLU A 87 -5.99 -6.74 9.83
N PRO A 88 -6.43 -6.87 11.10
CA PRO A 88 -7.62 -7.65 11.46
C PRO A 88 -8.92 -7.12 10.83
N THR A 89 -8.91 -5.88 10.34
CA THR A 89 -10.08 -5.29 9.68
C THR A 89 -9.63 -4.60 8.40
N ILE A 90 -10.17 -5.08 7.28
CA ILE A 90 -9.95 -4.53 5.96
C ILE A 90 -11.21 -3.77 5.58
N LYS A 91 -11.07 -2.55 5.06
CA LYS A 91 -12.20 -1.71 4.66
C LYS A 91 -11.95 -1.07 3.31
N GLY A 92 -13.01 -0.75 2.59
CA GLY A 92 -12.94 0.03 1.37
C GLY A 92 -14.30 0.15 0.69
N TYR A 93 -14.31 0.72 -0.51
CA TYR A 93 -15.47 0.79 -1.36
C TYR A 93 -15.25 -0.10 -2.59
N ILE A 94 -16.02 -1.18 -2.69
CA ILE A 94 -15.98 -2.14 -3.78
C ILE A 94 -16.95 -1.76 -4.89
N SER A 95 -16.47 -1.92 -6.11
CA SER A 95 -17.18 -1.77 -7.37
C SER A 95 -16.61 -2.80 -8.36
N ASN A 96 -17.28 -3.01 -9.49
CA ASN A 96 -16.87 -4.02 -10.45
C ASN A 96 -15.42 -3.81 -10.91
N GLY A 97 -14.53 -4.74 -10.55
CA GLY A 97 -13.10 -4.72 -10.84
C GLY A 97 -12.30 -3.66 -10.08
N LYS A 98 -12.87 -2.98 -9.07
CA LYS A 98 -12.17 -1.92 -8.33
C LYS A 98 -12.54 -1.86 -6.85
N ILE A 99 -11.54 -1.82 -5.97
CA ILE A 99 -11.67 -1.48 -4.56
C ILE A 99 -10.92 -0.17 -4.32
N SER A 100 -11.60 0.83 -3.77
CA SER A 100 -11.06 2.17 -3.52
C SER A 100 -11.09 2.52 -2.04
N SER A 101 -10.25 3.48 -1.63
CA SER A 101 -10.08 3.87 -0.22
C SER A 101 -9.81 2.67 0.68
N LEU A 102 -8.96 1.76 0.21
CA LEU A 102 -8.61 0.55 0.92
C LEU A 102 -7.84 0.88 2.21
N GLU A 103 -8.26 0.27 3.30
CA GLU A 103 -7.58 0.32 4.60
C GLU A 103 -7.33 -1.11 5.10
N GLY A 104 -6.29 -1.27 5.92
CA GLY A 104 -5.95 -2.56 6.52
C GLY A 104 -5.04 -3.45 5.67
N VAL A 105 -4.58 -3.00 4.50
CA VAL A 105 -3.59 -3.73 3.69
C VAL A 105 -2.36 -2.85 3.45
N SER A 106 -1.18 -3.42 3.69
CA SER A 106 0.10 -2.74 3.50
C SER A 106 1.10 -3.64 2.78
N VAL A 107 2.00 -3.02 2.02
CA VAL A 107 3.07 -3.70 1.30
C VAL A 107 4.43 -3.16 1.74
N MET A 108 5.44 -4.02 1.80
CA MET A 108 6.79 -3.64 2.20
C MET A 108 7.65 -3.24 0.99
N PHE A 109 8.12 -2.00 0.97
CA PHE A 109 9.09 -1.48 -0.02
C PHE A 109 10.29 -0.86 0.70
N PHE A 110 11.51 -1.19 0.27
CA PHE A 110 12.75 -0.64 0.85
C PHE A 110 12.76 -0.64 2.39
N HIS A 111 12.31 -1.73 3.02
CA HIS A 111 12.17 -1.89 4.49
C HIS A 111 11.17 -0.95 5.18
N LYS A 112 10.25 -0.33 4.42
CA LYS A 112 9.16 0.51 4.94
C LYS A 112 7.81 -0.05 4.50
N TRP A 113 6.84 -0.05 5.41
CA TRP A 113 5.47 -0.40 5.10
C TRP A 113 4.74 0.78 4.45
N ARG A 114 4.07 0.52 3.33
CA ARG A 114 3.24 1.49 2.61
C ARG A 114 1.82 0.96 2.53
N LYS A 115 0.84 1.82 2.80
CA LYS A 115 -0.58 1.45 2.77
C LYS A 115 -1.04 1.35 1.32
N ILE A 116 -1.76 0.28 1.00
CA ILE A 116 -2.43 0.12 -0.28
C ILE A 116 -3.76 0.85 -0.19
N VAL A 117 -4.03 1.75 -1.14
CA VAL A 117 -5.22 2.61 -1.13
C VAL A 117 -6.23 2.23 -2.21
N GLU A 118 -5.79 1.55 -3.26
CA GLU A 118 -6.66 1.12 -4.36
C GLU A 118 -6.18 -0.23 -4.91
N ILE A 119 -7.14 -1.06 -5.29
CA ILE A 119 -6.94 -2.31 -6.04
C ILE A 119 -7.79 -2.20 -7.29
N LEU A 120 -7.17 -2.41 -8.45
CA LEU A 120 -7.83 -2.37 -9.75
C LEU A 120 -7.52 -3.64 -10.52
N ARG A 121 -8.56 -4.36 -10.94
CA ARG A 121 -8.42 -5.43 -11.92
C ARG A 121 -8.48 -4.86 -13.33
N ARG A 122 -7.50 -5.22 -14.14
CA ARG A 122 -7.50 -5.02 -15.58
C ARG A 122 -7.25 -6.37 -16.24
N ASP A 123 -8.23 -6.87 -16.97
CA ASP A 123 -8.19 -8.17 -17.63
C ASP A 123 -7.87 -9.30 -16.61
N ASN A 124 -6.71 -9.95 -16.76
CA ASN A 124 -6.25 -11.01 -15.88
C ASN A 124 -5.22 -10.55 -14.84
N HIS A 125 -4.96 -9.24 -14.72
CA HIS A 125 -3.97 -8.69 -13.82
C HIS A 125 -4.61 -7.83 -12.72
N ILE A 126 -4.06 -7.94 -11.51
CA ILE A 126 -4.45 -7.13 -10.35
C ILE A 126 -3.37 -6.07 -10.11
N HIS A 127 -3.78 -4.82 -10.18
CA HIS A 127 -2.94 -3.66 -9.91
C HIS A 127 -3.21 -3.15 -8.50
N PHE A 128 -2.17 -3.04 -7.70
CA PHE A 128 -2.22 -2.44 -6.37
C PHE A 128 -1.61 -1.06 -6.43
N SER A 129 -2.31 -0.07 -5.90
CA SER A 129 -1.83 1.30 -5.76
C SER A 129 -1.47 1.56 -4.31
N ALA A 130 -0.18 1.74 -4.02
CA ALA A 130 0.28 2.15 -2.69
C ALA A 130 0.30 3.67 -2.60
N GLY A 131 -0.45 4.23 -1.64
CA GLY A 131 -0.49 5.66 -1.39
C GLY A 131 0.57 6.08 -0.38
N VAL A 132 1.07 7.31 -0.52
CA VAL A 132 1.82 7.96 0.56
C VAL A 132 0.85 8.19 1.72
N ALA A 133 0.99 7.39 2.77
CA ALA A 133 0.25 7.58 3.99
C ALA A 133 0.47 9.02 4.48
N ARG A 134 -0.56 9.86 4.44
CA ARG A 134 -0.57 11.08 5.23
C ARG A 134 -0.61 10.61 6.68
N ASP A 135 0.55 10.65 7.31
CA ASP A 135 0.68 10.41 8.74
C ASP A 135 -0.22 11.44 9.45
N SER A 136 -1.39 11.01 9.88
CA SER A 136 -2.32 11.81 10.67
C SER A 136 -1.92 11.80 12.14
N SER A 137 -0.62 11.67 12.44
CA SER A 137 -0.07 12.07 13.71
C SER A 137 -0.35 13.56 13.91
N ARG A 138 -1.50 13.85 14.54
CA ARG A 138 -1.82 15.13 15.15
C ARG A 138 -0.70 15.46 16.14
N ALA A 139 0.35 16.10 15.62
CA ALA A 139 1.33 16.77 16.43
C ALA A 139 0.64 18.00 17.02
N HIS A 140 0.03 17.84 18.20
CA HIS A 140 -0.17 18.94 19.12
C HIS A 140 1.22 19.45 19.53
N ARG A 141 1.82 20.30 18.69
CA ARG A 141 3.06 21.00 19.00
C ARG A 141 2.69 22.41 19.43
N HIS A 142 2.76 22.64 20.73
CA HIS A 142 2.75 23.99 21.30
C HIS A 142 3.74 24.87 20.54
N ARG A 143 3.25 25.96 19.95
CA ARG A 143 4.07 27.06 19.44
C ARG A 143 4.94 27.59 20.59
N ARG A 144 6.25 27.35 20.55
CA ARG A 144 7.21 28.27 21.18
C ARG A 144 7.71 29.23 20.11
N ARG A 145 7.41 30.50 20.35
CA ARG A 145 7.85 31.66 19.59
C ARG A 145 9.36 31.82 19.80
N TRP A 146 10.15 31.56 18.76
CA TRP A 146 11.57 31.92 18.73
C TRP A 146 11.67 33.43 18.54
N LEU A 147 12.13 34.15 19.57
CA LEU A 147 12.65 35.50 19.41
C LEU A 147 14.04 35.36 18.78
N MET A 148 14.23 35.95 17.58
CA MET A 148 15.54 35.98 16.92
C MET A 148 16.54 36.72 17.82
N GLY A 149 17.51 35.99 18.36
CA GLY A 149 18.80 36.55 18.75
C GLY A 149 19.80 36.27 17.63
N THR A 150 20.24 37.30 16.92
CA THR A 150 21.30 37.18 15.90
C THR A 150 22.65 36.89 16.57
N PRO A 151 23.44 35.90 16.12
CA PRO A 151 24.79 35.71 16.64
C PRO A 151 25.74 36.77 16.05
N ARG A 152 26.42 37.53 16.92
CA ARG A 152 27.58 38.34 16.57
C ARG A 152 28.78 37.42 16.32
N MET A 153 29.47 37.60 15.19
CA MET A 153 30.79 37.00 14.97
C MET A 153 31.86 37.77 15.76
N PRO A 154 32.86 37.09 16.37
CA PRO A 154 34.04 37.75 16.90
C PRO A 154 35.05 38.06 15.79
N SER A 155 35.75 39.16 16.02
CA SER A 155 36.69 39.87 15.16
C SER A 155 37.97 39.09 14.80
N VAL A 156 38.47 39.43 13.62
CA VAL A 156 39.73 39.05 12.97
C VAL A 156 40.91 39.07 13.95
N VAL A 157 41.58 37.92 14.11
CA VAL A 157 42.90 37.85 14.74
C VAL A 157 43.95 37.91 13.64
N SER A 158 44.64 39.04 13.57
CA SER A 158 45.77 39.26 12.66
C SER A 158 47.01 38.59 13.25
N PHE A 159 47.60 37.61 12.54
CA PHE A 159 48.91 37.06 12.88
C PHE A 159 50.01 37.76 12.06
N PRO A 160 51.15 38.12 12.67
CA PRO A 160 52.24 38.77 11.95
C PRO A 160 52.94 37.74 11.07
N VAL A 161 52.97 37.99 9.76
CA VAL A 161 53.81 37.21 8.83
C VAL A 161 55.25 37.69 9.01
N VAL A 162 56.03 36.95 9.79
CA VAL A 162 57.49 37.06 9.75
C VAL A 162 57.94 36.28 8.52
N THR A 163 58.22 37.02 7.44
CA THR A 163 58.78 36.50 6.19
C THR A 163 60.24 36.10 6.42
N VAL A 164 60.51 34.81 6.59
CA VAL A 164 61.87 34.26 6.41
C VAL A 164 61.96 33.73 4.97
N PRO A 165 62.91 34.19 4.15
CA PRO A 165 63.05 33.71 2.79
C PRO A 165 63.75 32.35 2.82
N ASN A 166 63.21 31.40 2.06
CA ASN A 166 63.80 30.16 1.52
C ASN A 166 62.95 28.91 1.82
N GLY A 167 62.26 28.43 0.79
CA GLY A 167 61.72 27.07 0.65
C GLY A 167 60.35 26.80 1.28
N ILE A 168 60.11 27.21 2.53
CA ILE A 168 58.95 26.70 3.29
C ILE A 168 57.62 27.30 2.79
N GLY A 169 57.60 28.58 2.42
CA GLY A 169 56.40 29.24 1.89
C GLY A 169 55.94 28.71 0.53
N PHE A 170 56.87 28.20 -0.30
CA PHE A 170 56.55 27.64 -1.60
C PHE A 170 55.80 26.30 -1.46
N ILE A 171 56.19 25.46 -0.50
CA ILE A 171 55.51 24.17 -0.26
C ILE A 171 54.09 24.39 0.27
N LEU A 172 53.89 25.33 1.20
CA LEU A 172 52.55 25.65 1.70
C LEU A 172 51.68 26.29 0.61
N GLY A 173 52.25 27.13 -0.26
CA GLY A 173 51.54 27.72 -1.40
C GLY A 173 51.13 26.68 -2.45
N ILE A 174 52.02 25.76 -2.81
CA ILE A 174 51.72 24.67 -3.76
C ILE A 174 50.67 23.72 -3.16
N ALA A 175 50.77 23.38 -1.87
CA ALA A 175 49.76 22.56 -1.20
C ALA A 175 48.37 23.22 -1.23
N GLN A 176 48.28 24.54 -1.00
CA GLN A 176 47.01 25.27 -1.11
C GLN A 176 46.46 25.29 -2.54
N ILE A 177 47.31 25.47 -3.56
CA ILE A 177 46.88 25.46 -4.97
C ILE A 177 46.40 24.07 -5.39
N VAL A 178 47.10 23.00 -4.99
CA VAL A 178 46.69 21.62 -5.27
C VAL A 178 45.39 21.29 -4.54
N LEU A 179 45.27 21.65 -3.26
CA LEU A 179 44.02 21.49 -2.51
C LEU A 179 42.89 22.30 -3.13
N TYR A 180 43.15 23.52 -3.61
CA TYR A 180 42.14 24.32 -4.31
C TYR A 180 41.74 23.72 -5.65
N ALA A 181 42.67 23.14 -6.40
CA ALA A 181 42.38 22.45 -7.65
C ALA A 181 41.58 21.15 -7.43
N ILE A 182 41.91 20.36 -6.40
CA ILE A 182 41.16 19.17 -6.01
C ILE A 182 39.78 19.58 -5.48
N TYR A 183 39.72 20.59 -4.62
CA TYR A 183 38.48 21.16 -4.10
C TYR A 183 37.62 21.72 -5.24
N TRP A 184 38.20 22.43 -6.20
CA TRP A 184 37.50 22.95 -7.38
C TRP A 184 37.04 21.83 -8.30
N LYS A 185 37.85 20.80 -8.52
CA LYS A 185 37.45 19.61 -9.29
C LYS A 185 36.35 18.84 -8.58
N SER A 186 36.44 18.73 -7.25
CA SER A 186 35.38 18.17 -6.40
C SER A 186 34.15 19.04 -6.44
N LYS A 187 34.27 20.37 -6.47
CA LYS A 187 33.15 21.31 -6.54
C LYS A 187 32.57 21.41 -7.94
N ALA A 188 33.34 21.20 -9.01
CA ALA A 188 32.83 21.09 -10.36
C ALA A 188 32.16 19.73 -10.58
N SER A 189 32.71 18.66 -9.99
CA SER A 189 32.07 17.34 -9.95
C SER A 189 30.85 17.33 -9.04
N GLN A 190 30.86 18.12 -7.96
CA GLN A 190 29.70 18.35 -7.10
C GLN A 190 28.69 19.23 -7.79
N ASN A 191 29.04 20.35 -8.38
CA ASN A 191 28.13 21.19 -9.17
C ASN A 191 27.55 20.42 -10.35
N LEU A 192 28.32 19.56 -11.02
CA LEU A 192 27.81 18.69 -12.08
C LEU A 192 26.94 17.56 -11.51
N SER A 193 27.28 17.00 -10.34
CA SER A 193 26.43 16.04 -9.65
C SER A 193 25.23 16.67 -8.97
N ASP A 194 25.28 17.96 -8.65
CA ASP A 194 24.30 18.79 -7.97
C ASP A 194 23.38 19.42 -9.01
N GLU A 195 23.85 19.67 -10.24
CA GLU A 195 23.05 20.05 -11.41
C GLU A 195 22.36 18.82 -11.99
N LEU A 196 23.06 17.67 -12.07
CA LEU A 196 22.42 16.38 -12.36
C LEU A 196 21.57 15.87 -11.19
N ALA A 197 21.84 16.26 -9.94
CA ALA A 197 20.98 15.96 -8.79
C ALA A 197 19.87 16.98 -8.63
N ASP A 198 19.98 18.21 -9.11
CA ASP A 198 18.89 19.18 -9.19
C ASP A 198 17.97 18.83 -10.36
N GLU A 199 18.49 18.37 -11.50
CA GLU A 199 17.68 17.81 -12.59
C GLU A 199 17.08 16.45 -12.20
N ARG A 200 17.84 15.57 -11.54
CA ARG A 200 17.29 14.33 -10.96
C ARG A 200 16.35 14.61 -9.80
N GLN A 201 16.54 15.62 -8.96
CA GLN A 201 15.61 16.01 -7.88
C GLN A 201 14.41 16.75 -8.45
N HIS A 202 14.51 17.52 -9.52
CA HIS A 202 13.33 18.07 -10.18
C HIS A 202 12.51 16.95 -10.83
N LYS A 203 13.15 15.85 -11.24
CA LYS A 203 12.50 14.62 -11.72
C LYS A 203 12.05 13.66 -10.60
N LEU A 204 12.77 13.59 -9.48
CA LEU A 204 12.48 12.74 -8.30
C LEU A 204 11.53 13.42 -7.30
N LEU A 205 11.48 14.74 -7.19
CA LEU A 205 10.52 15.46 -6.36
C LEU A 205 9.14 15.49 -7.01
N ILE A 206 9.06 15.30 -8.33
CA ILE A 206 7.81 14.93 -9.02
C ILE A 206 7.47 13.45 -8.74
N HIS A 207 8.49 12.58 -8.65
CA HIS A 207 8.37 11.13 -8.43
C HIS A 207 8.59 10.69 -6.96
N GLU A 208 8.37 11.54 -5.95
CA GLU A 208 8.48 11.12 -4.54
C GLU A 208 7.40 11.78 -3.67
N ASN A 209 6.84 12.91 -4.12
CA ASN A 209 5.72 13.56 -3.44
C ASN A 209 4.35 13.25 -4.05
N SER A 210 4.29 12.36 -5.05
CA SER A 210 3.05 11.85 -5.65
C SER A 210 3.20 10.44 -6.25
N GLU A 211 4.05 9.58 -5.68
CA GLU A 211 4.15 8.20 -6.15
C GLU A 211 3.02 7.36 -5.57
N GLU A 212 1.94 7.30 -6.32
CA GLU A 212 1.09 6.13 -6.35
C GLU A 212 1.91 4.99 -6.94
N TYR A 213 2.58 4.20 -6.10
CA TYR A 213 3.32 3.02 -6.59
C TYR A 213 2.28 1.99 -7.05
N ARG A 214 2.07 1.92 -8.36
CA ARG A 214 1.34 0.86 -9.05
C ARG A 214 2.26 -0.33 -9.22
N PHE A 215 1.90 -1.46 -8.63
CA PHE A 215 2.59 -2.73 -8.86
C PHE A 215 1.59 -3.82 -9.20
N ASN A 216 2.09 -4.83 -9.91
CA ASN A 216 1.31 -5.99 -10.29
C ASN A 216 1.80 -7.16 -9.46
N ILE A 217 0.87 -8.00 -9.04
CA ILE A 217 1.19 -9.33 -8.52
C ILE A 217 0.85 -10.28 -9.67
N GLU A 218 1.87 -10.91 -10.25
CA GLU A 218 1.75 -11.96 -11.28
C GLU A 218 1.45 -13.32 -10.67
#